data_AF-A4WHP4-F1
#
_entry.id   AF-A4WHP4-F1
#
_cell.length_a   1.000
_cell.length_b   1.000
_cell.length_c   1.000
_cell.angle_alpha   90.00
_cell.angle_beta   90.00
_cell.angle_gamma   90.00
#
_symmetry.space_group_name_H-M   'P 1'
#
loop_
_entity.id
_entity.type
_entity.pdbx_description
1 polymer ?
#
loop_
_entity_poly.entity_id
_entity_poly.type
_entity_poly.pdbx_seq_one_letter_code
_entity_poly.pdbx_strand_id
1 'polypeptide(L)'
;MEAKLSFEDLGRREVVIEAVKNAVRECFGAEAEEVEFVRSVMGKDWVVLEYEARTRFAALRPRLIFTKGDPAKAMEEAERVLQSGGL
;
A
#
# COMPACT_ATOMS: atom_id res chain seq x y z
N MET A 1 -9.72 -5.98 6.25
CA MET A 1 -10.52 -4.74 6.22
C MET A 1 -9.65 -3.72 5.50
N GLU A 2 -10.10 -3.12 4.39
CA GLU A 2 -9.30 -2.10 3.71
C GLU A 2 -9.25 -0.83 4.57
N ALA A 3 -8.05 -0.33 4.87
CA ALA A 3 -7.88 1.00 5.41
C ALA A 3 -8.44 1.99 4.38
N LYS A 4 -9.54 2.68 4.70
CA LYS A 4 -10.16 3.69 3.82
C LYS A 4 -9.29 4.96 3.80
N LEU A 5 -8.24 4.95 2.98
CA LEU A 5 -7.38 6.09 2.76
C LEU A 5 -7.85 6.91 1.55
N SER A 6 -7.82 8.24 1.68
CA SER A 6 -8.23 9.16 0.62
C SER A 6 -7.01 9.78 -0.07
N PHE A 7 -7.18 10.36 -1.26
CA PHE A 7 -6.08 11.05 -1.97
C PHE A 7 -5.44 12.18 -1.17
N GLU A 8 -6.19 12.82 -0.26
CA GLU A 8 -5.65 13.87 0.60
C GLU A 8 -4.61 13.32 1.59
N ASP A 9 -4.75 12.04 1.96
CA ASP A 9 -3.82 11.37 2.89
C ASP A 9 -2.50 10.98 2.21
N LEU A 10 -2.44 10.97 0.88
CA LEU A 10 -1.23 10.63 0.13
C LEU A 10 -0.04 11.54 0.49
N GLY A 11 -0.30 12.81 0.83
CA GLY A 11 0.72 13.77 1.27
C GLY A 11 1.14 13.63 2.73
N ARG A 12 0.46 12.79 3.52
CA ARG A 12 0.65 12.67 4.98
C ARG A 12 1.39 11.39 5.33
N ARG A 13 2.73 11.43 5.23
CA ARG A 13 3.60 10.27 5.44
C ARG A 13 3.29 9.46 6.70
N GLU A 14 3.05 10.12 7.83
CA GLU A 14 2.75 9.46 9.11
C GLU A 14 1.44 8.65 9.07
N VAL A 15 0.40 9.20 8.44
CA VAL A 15 -0.90 8.52 8.27
C VAL A 15 -0.73 7.25 7.44
N VAL A 16 0.06 7.34 6.38
CA VAL A 16 0.34 6.20 5.49
C VAL A 16 1.14 5.11 6.22
N ILE A 17 2.18 5.49 6.97
CA ILE A 17 2.98 4.55 7.76
C ILE A 17 2.11 3.84 8.81
N GLU A 18 1.26 4.57 9.52
CA GLU A 18 0.36 3.97 10.51
C GLU A 18 -0.66 3.01 9.87
N ALA A 19 -1.19 3.36 8.69
CA ALA A 19 -2.04 2.45 7.94
C ALA A 19 -1.32 1.15 7.55
N VAL A 20 -0.05 1.22 7.14
CA VAL A 20 0.77 0.03 6.87
C VAL A 20 0.95 -0.81 8.12
N LYS A 21 1.33 -0.21 9.25
CA LYS A 21 1.53 -0.93 10.52
C LYS A 21 0.25 -1.62 10.98
N ASN A 22 -0.89 -0.92 10.89
CA ASN A 22 -2.19 -1.47 11.25
C ASN A 22 -2.58 -2.66 10.35
N ALA A 23 -2.37 -2.55 9.04
CA ALA A 23 -2.62 -3.65 8.11
C ALA A 23 -1.78 -4.89 8.44
N VAL A 24 -0.49 -4.70 8.77
CA VAL A 24 0.39 -5.79 9.19
C VAL A 24 -0.10 -6.43 10.49
N ARG A 25 -0.48 -5.63 11.49
CA ARG A 25 -1.01 -6.12 12.76
C ARG A 25 -2.30 -6.93 12.56
N GLU A 26 -3.24 -6.40 11.79
CA GLU A 26 -4.53 -7.06 11.56
C GLU A 26 -4.39 -8.36 10.75
N CYS A 27 -3.53 -8.39 9.74
CA CYS A 27 -3.40 -9.56 8.87
C CYS A 27 -2.47 -10.64 9.44
N PHE A 28 -1.44 -10.26 10.20
CA PHE A 28 -0.38 -11.18 10.63
C PHE A 28 -0.24 -11.29 12.15
N GLY A 29 -0.98 -10.49 12.93
CA GLY A 29 -0.87 -10.50 14.40
C GLY A 29 0.50 -10.05 14.91
N ALA A 30 1.24 -9.28 14.11
CA ALA A 30 2.61 -8.87 14.41
C ALA A 30 2.78 -7.35 14.28
N GLU A 31 3.72 -6.79 15.03
CA GLU A 31 4.11 -5.38 14.91
C GLU A 31 5.17 -5.22 13.82
N ALA A 32 4.99 -4.19 12.98
CA ALA A 32 6.04 -3.74 12.07
C ALA A 32 7.01 -2.81 12.82
N GLU A 33 8.25 -3.26 12.95
CA GLU A 33 9.36 -2.52 13.58
C GLU A 33 9.89 -1.43 12.66
N GLU A 34 9.89 -1.68 11.34
CA GLU A 34 10.34 -0.76 10.31
C GLU A 34 9.37 -0.78 9.13
N VAL A 35 9.13 0.38 8.53
CA VAL A 35 8.28 0.55 7.35
C VAL A 35 9.00 1.44 6.34
N GLU A 36 9.33 0.88 5.19
CA GLU A 36 10.05 1.55 4.10
C GLU A 36 9.18 1.61 2.84
N PHE A 37 9.18 2.76 2.15
CA PHE A 37 8.52 2.89 0.85
C PHE A 37 9.33 2.17 -0.21
N VAL A 38 8.68 1.32 -1.03
CA VAL A 38 9.35 0.57 -2.10
C VAL A 38 9.13 1.26 -3.44
N ARG A 39 7.87 1.43 -3.84
CA ARG A 39 7.50 2.04 -5.12
C ARG A 39 6.03 2.44 -5.17
N SER A 40 5.69 3.22 -6.20
CA SER A 40 4.33 3.62 -6.52
C SER A 40 4.00 3.35 -7.97
N VAL A 41 2.75 2.97 -8.23
CA VAL A 41 2.15 2.96 -9.57
C VAL A 41 0.95 3.88 -9.55
N MET A 42 0.79 4.71 -10.58
CA MET A 42 -0.29 5.67 -10.65
C MET A 42 -1.03 5.61 -11.98
N GLY A 43 -2.35 5.65 -11.89
CA GLY A 43 -3.26 5.90 -13.00
C GLY A 43 -3.91 7.28 -12.86
N LYS A 44 -4.89 7.57 -13.72
CA LYS A 44 -5.59 8.86 -13.73
C LYS A 44 -6.36 9.13 -12.42
N ASP A 45 -7.01 8.11 -11.87
CA ASP A 45 -7.93 8.22 -10.75
C ASP A 45 -7.61 7.25 -9.59
N TRP A 46 -6.40 6.67 -9.61
CA TRP A 46 -5.92 5.74 -8.61
C TRP A 46 -4.39 5.81 -8.43
N VAL A 47 -3.92 5.46 -7.24
CA VAL A 47 -2.50 5.28 -6.89
C VAL A 47 -2.38 4.04 -6.02
N VAL A 48 -1.42 3.17 -6.34
CA VAL A 48 -1.03 2.02 -5.51
C VAL A 48 0.38 2.25 -5.00
N LEU A 49 0.56 2.22 -3.68
CA LEU A 49 1.85 2.31 -3.01
C LEU A 49 2.23 0.94 -2.46
N GLU A 50 3.45 0.50 -2.71
CA GLU A 50 4.04 -0.71 -2.13
C GLU A 50 5.06 -0.30 -1.07
N TYR A 51 4.94 -0.90 0.11
CA TYR A 51 5.85 -0.71 1.24
C TYR A 51 6.49 -2.04 1.60
N GLU A 52 7.66 -1.99 2.20
CA GLU A 52 8.25 -3.10 2.94
C GLU A 52 8.04 -2.84 4.42
N ALA A 53 7.40 -3.78 5.11
CA ALA A 53 7.18 -3.73 6.54
C ALA A 53 7.94 -4.88 7.19
N ARG A 54 8.97 -4.58 7.98
CA ARG A 54 9.76 -5.58 8.70
C ARG A 54 9.16 -5.80 10.07
N THR A 55 8.86 -7.05 10.36
CA THR A 55 8.47 -7.53 11.69
C THR A 55 9.62 -8.34 12.26
N ARG A 56 9.53 -8.68 13.55
CA ARG A 56 10.49 -9.59 14.21
C ARG A 56 10.68 -10.93 13.48
N PHE A 57 9.68 -11.40 12.75
CA PHE A 57 9.64 -12.75 12.18
C PHE A 57 9.78 -12.80 10.65
N ALA A 58 9.40 -11.73 9.96
CA ALA A 58 9.34 -11.68 8.50
C ALA A 58 9.34 -10.24 7.95
N ALA A 59 9.76 -10.09 6.70
CA ALA A 59 9.50 -8.89 5.90
C ALA A 59 8.25 -9.11 5.03
N LEU A 60 7.33 -8.15 5.07
CA LEU A 60 6.07 -8.17 4.35
C LEU A 60 6.03 -7.05 3.30
N ARG A 61 5.27 -7.24 2.23
CA ARG A 61 5.06 -6.22 1.19
C ARG A 61 3.62 -5.74 1.09
N PRO A 62 3.10 -5.02 2.10
CA PRO A 62 1.76 -4.47 2.05
C PRO A 62 1.62 -3.43 0.93
N ARG A 63 0.44 -3.43 0.31
CA ARG A 63 0.07 -2.46 -0.72
C ARG A 63 -1.11 -1.62 -0.22
N LEU A 64 -1.02 -0.32 -0.45
CA LEU A 64 -2.07 0.64 -0.13
C LEU A 64 -2.64 1.20 -1.43
N ILE A 65 -3.96 1.29 -1.50
CA ILE A 65 -4.70 1.73 -2.68
C ILE A 65 -5.44 3.00 -2.34
N PHE A 66 -5.20 4.04 -3.12
CA PHE A 66 -5.93 5.29 -3.11
C PHE A 66 -6.70 5.36 -4.42
N THR A 67 -8.03 5.44 -4.37
CA THR A 67 -8.83 5.45 -5.60
C THR A 67 -10.13 6.23 -5.40
N LYS A 68 -10.61 6.90 -6.46
CA LYS A 68 -11.97 7.47 -6.51
C LYS A 68 -12.99 6.48 -7.06
N GLY A 69 -12.52 5.35 -7.58
CA GLY A 69 -13.32 4.28 -8.16
C GLY A 69 -13.25 2.99 -7.35
N ASP A 70 -13.32 1.87 -8.06
CA ASP A 70 -13.28 0.53 -7.47
C ASP A 70 -11.82 0.13 -7.12
N PRO A 71 -11.50 -0.15 -5.84
CA PRO A 71 -10.17 -0.59 -5.41
C PRO A 71 -9.68 -1.87 -6.10
N ALA A 72 -10.59 -2.81 -6.38
CA ALA A 72 -10.21 -4.07 -7.02
C ALA A 72 -9.74 -3.86 -8.46
N LYS A 73 -10.42 -2.98 -9.20
CA LYS A 73 -10.01 -2.59 -10.56
C LYS A 73 -8.70 -1.82 -10.57
N ALA A 74 -8.52 -0.90 -9.63
CA ALA A 74 -7.26 -0.16 -9.48
C ALA A 74 -6.08 -1.11 -9.23
N MET A 75 -6.28 -2.15 -8.39
CA MET A 75 -5.25 -3.17 -8.17
C MET A 75 -4.99 -4.02 -9.40
N GLU A 76 -6.03 -4.48 -10.11
CA GLU A 76 -5.87 -5.26 -11.33
C GLU A 76 -5.05 -4.49 -12.39
N GLU A 77 -5.36 -3.19 -12.58
CA GLU A 77 -4.61 -2.33 -13.50
C GLU A 77 -3.17 -2.10 -13.02
N ALA A 78 -2.95 -1.86 -11.73
CA ALA A 78 -1.62 -1.71 -11.16
C ALA A 78 -0.77 -2.98 -11.36
N GLU A 79 -1.34 -4.17 -11.17
CA GLU A 79 -0.65 -5.44 -11.38
C GLU A 79 -0.25 -5.64 -12.84
N ARG A 80 -1.12 -5.27 -13.79
CA ARG A 80 -0.79 -5.30 -15.22
C ARG A 80 0.42 -4.42 -15.53
N VAL A 81 0.46 -3.19 -14.99
CA VAL A 81 1.61 -2.28 -15.16
C VAL A 81 2.88 -2.90 -14.58
N LEU A 82 2.82 -3.41 -13.35
CA LEU A 82 3.96 -4.03 -12.67
C LEU A 82 4.53 -5.25 -13.40
N GLN A 83 3.67 -6.07 -14.00
CA GLN A 83 4.07 -7.27 -14.75
C GLN A 83 4.63 -6.94 -16.15
N SER A 84 4.13 -5.87 -16.77
CA SER A 84 4.55 -5.46 -18.12
C SER A 84 5.96 -4.86 -18.19
N GLY A 85 6.63 -4.69 -17.04
CA GLY A 85 7.93 -4.00 -16.98
C GLY A 85 7.84 -2.51 -17.29
N GLY A 86 6.62 -1.94 -17.30
CA GLY A 86 6.36 -0.53 -17.54
C GLY A 86 6.85 0.32 -16.37
N LEU A 87 8.13 0.66 -16.41
CA LEU A 87 8.72 1.81 -15.74
C LEU A 87 8.94 2.91 -16.77
#